data_AF-A0A6N7S9R8-F1
#
_entry.id   AF-A0A6N7S9R8-F1
#
_cell.length_a   1.000
_cell.length_b   1.000
_cell.length_c   1.000
_cell.angle_alpha   90.00
_cell.angle_beta   90.00
_cell.angle_gamma   90.00
#
_symmetry.space_group_name_H-M   'P 1'
#
loop_
_entity.id
_entity.type
_entity.pdbx_description
1 polymer ?
#
loop_
_entity_poly.entity_id
_entity_poly.type
_entity_poly.pdbx_seq_one_letter_code
_entity_poly.pdbx_strand_id
1 'polypeptide(L)'
;MESLDLKNKQIQLTLMLKLQQLQREQLPGLNYKNLEDVMLKLVWKRNRPKTLHEAVNDILSLSADQIVRFLSKQAIIEGYHQELSEFSDLIGGRNV
;
A
#
# COMPACT_ATOMS: atom_id res chain seq x y z
N MET A 1 -20.07 -18.84 -2.21
CA MET A 1 -18.76 -18.70 -2.86
C MET A 1 -17.92 -17.85 -1.93
N GLU A 2 -16.89 -18.41 -1.29
CA GLU A 2 -16.01 -17.68 -0.36
C GLU A 2 -15.42 -16.48 -1.09
N SER A 3 -15.56 -15.28 -0.53
CA SER A 3 -14.98 -14.08 -1.13
C SER A 3 -13.46 -14.17 -1.02
N LEU A 4 -12.76 -14.19 -2.16
CA LEU A 4 -11.30 -14.06 -2.19
C LEU A 4 -10.91 -12.68 -1.64
N ASP A 5 -10.13 -12.69 -0.57
CA ASP A 5 -9.65 -11.50 0.10
C ASP A 5 -8.17 -11.65 0.51
N LEU A 6 -7.62 -10.61 1.14
CA LEU A 6 -6.22 -10.56 1.57
C LEU A 6 -5.87 -11.55 2.70
N LYS A 7 -6.82 -12.31 3.25
CA LYS A 7 -6.56 -13.39 4.22
C LYS A 7 -6.25 -14.72 3.53
N ASN A 8 -6.50 -14.82 2.22
CA ASN A 8 -6.13 -15.99 1.44
C ASN A 8 -4.60 -16.15 1.40
N LYS A 9 -4.08 -17.31 1.83
CA LYS A 9 -2.63 -17.56 1.97
C LYS A 9 -1.87 -17.43 0.64
N GLN A 10 -2.49 -17.83 -0.47
CA GLN A 10 -1.88 -17.71 -1.80
C GLN A 10 -1.77 -16.25 -2.25
N ILE A 11 -2.78 -15.43 -1.94
CA ILE A 11 -2.76 -13.98 -2.17
C ILE A 11 -1.67 -13.31 -1.33
N GLN A 12 -1.56 -13.65 -0.04
CA GLN A 12 -0.53 -13.12 0.84
C GLN A 12 0.88 -13.44 0.37
N LEU A 13 1.12 -14.69 -0.04
CA LEU A 13 2.40 -15.10 -0.61
C LEU A 13 2.73 -14.31 -1.88
N THR A 14 1.76 -14.14 -2.77
CA THR A 14 1.93 -13.37 -4.01
C THR A 14 2.26 -11.91 -3.73
N LEU A 15 1.58 -11.28 -2.77
CA LEU A 15 1.89 -9.93 -2.31
C LEU A 15 3.31 -9.83 -1.75
N MET A 16 3.73 -10.79 -0.94
CA MET A 16 5.08 -10.81 -0.37
C MET A 16 6.15 -10.92 -1.46
N LEU A 17 5.94 -11.79 -2.47
CA LEU A 17 6.86 -11.92 -3.60
C LEU A 17 6.94 -10.61 -4.40
N LYS A 18 5.80 -9.99 -4.70
CA LYS A 18 5.75 -8.70 -5.40
C LYS A 18 6.39 -7.58 -4.60
N LEU A 19 6.18 -7.54 -3.28
CA LEU A 19 6.81 -6.59 -2.37
C LEU A 19 8.33 -6.69 -2.46
N GLN A 20 8.88 -7.89 -2.30
CA GLN A 20 10.33 -8.14 -2.38
C GLN A 20 10.91 -7.72 -3.73
N GLN A 21 10.20 -7.98 -4.83
CA GLN A 21 10.59 -7.53 -6.15
C GLN A 21 10.67 -5.99 -6.22
N LEU A 22 9.59 -5.31 -5.81
CA LEU A 22 9.50 -3.85 -5.85
C LEU A 22 10.56 -3.18 -4.96
N GLN A 23 10.79 -3.73 -3.76
CA GLN A 23 11.81 -3.25 -2.84
C GLN A 23 13.21 -3.29 -3.44
N ARG A 24 13.55 -4.38 -4.12
CA ARG A 24 14.86 -4.55 -4.76
C ARG A 24 15.06 -3.62 -5.95
N GLU A 25 14.00 -3.39 -6.73
CA GLU A 25 14.13 -2.70 -8.03
C GLU A 25 13.94 -1.20 -7.95
N GLN A 26 12.96 -0.71 -7.18
CA GLN A 26 12.47 0.68 -7.31
C GLN A 26 12.07 1.33 -5.99
N LEU A 27 11.55 0.58 -5.02
CA LEU A 27 10.86 1.10 -3.83
C LEU A 27 11.37 0.46 -2.53
N PRO A 28 12.62 0.69 -2.11
CA PRO A 28 13.24 -0.01 -0.97
C PRO A 28 12.50 0.21 0.36
N GLY A 29 11.83 1.36 0.53
CA GLY A 29 11.05 1.68 1.74
C GLY A 29 9.61 1.17 1.74
N LEU A 30 9.15 0.52 0.66
CA LEU A 30 7.79 -0.01 0.58
C LEU A 30 7.61 -1.11 1.63
N ASN A 31 6.50 -1.11 2.37
CA ASN A 31 6.17 -2.19 3.29
C ASN A 31 4.88 -2.92 2.89
N TYR A 32 4.63 -4.06 3.53
CA TYR A 32 3.49 -4.91 3.20
C TYR A 32 2.14 -4.20 3.37
N LYS A 33 1.98 -3.41 4.44
CA LYS A 33 0.76 -2.65 4.70
C LYS A 33 0.48 -1.61 3.61
N ASN A 34 1.52 -0.94 3.09
CA ASN A 34 1.34 -0.02 1.97
C ASN A 34 0.79 -0.74 0.73
N LEU A 35 1.27 -1.95 0.46
CA LEU A 35 0.83 -2.74 -0.69
C LEU A 35 -0.61 -3.25 -0.49
N GLU A 36 -0.97 -3.68 0.71
CA GLU A 36 -2.36 -4.02 1.05
C GLU A 36 -3.30 -2.82 0.86
N ASP A 37 -2.90 -1.64 1.34
CA ASP A 37 -3.67 -0.42 1.18
C ASP A 37 -3.86 -0.06 -0.29
N VAL A 38 -2.81 -0.19 -1.12
CA VAL A 38 -2.94 -0.03 -2.58
C VAL A 38 -3.95 -1.02 -3.15
N MET A 39 -3.87 -2.31 -2.79
CA MET A 39 -4.82 -3.29 -3.28
C MET A 39 -6.25 -2.96 -2.88
N LEU A 40 -6.52 -2.67 -1.61
CA LEU A 40 -7.88 -2.45 -1.10
C LEU A 40 -8.46 -1.10 -1.52
N LYS A 41 -7.65 -0.04 -1.49
CA LYS A 41 -8.11 1.34 -1.64
C LYS A 41 -7.92 1.89 -3.06
N LEU A 42 -7.12 1.24 -3.91
CA LEU A 42 -6.97 1.61 -5.32
C LEU A 42 -7.47 0.52 -6.26
N VAL A 43 -6.84 -0.66 -6.27
CA VAL A 43 -7.05 -1.68 -7.31
C VAL A 43 -8.42 -2.34 -7.17
N TRP A 44 -8.71 -2.87 -5.99
CA TRP A 44 -9.94 -3.62 -5.68
C TRP A 44 -11.03 -2.76 -5.04
N LYS A 45 -10.88 -1.43 -5.05
CA LYS A 45 -11.84 -0.49 -4.45
C LYS A 45 -13.25 -0.65 -5.03
N ARG A 46 -13.35 -0.89 -6.35
CA ARG A 46 -14.62 -0.99 -7.08
C ARG A 46 -14.94 -2.39 -7.55
N ASN A 47 -13.92 -3.19 -7.84
CA ASN A 47 -14.09 -4.55 -8.34
C ASN A 47 -13.10 -5.48 -7.65
N ARG A 48 -13.61 -6.39 -6.82
CA ARG A 48 -12.80 -7.42 -6.19
C ARG A 48 -12.68 -8.63 -7.13
N PRO A 49 -11.52 -9.31 -7.15
CA PRO A 49 -11.35 -10.50 -7.97
C PRO A 49 -12.30 -11.61 -7.50
N LYS A 50 -12.87 -12.35 -8.44
CA LYS A 50 -13.77 -13.48 -8.15
C LYS A 50 -13.00 -14.80 -8.07
N THR A 51 -11.80 -14.83 -8.63
CA THR A 51 -10.96 -16.02 -8.74
C THR A 51 -9.51 -15.71 -8.34
N LEU A 52 -8.76 -16.75 -7.96
CA LEU A 52 -7.37 -16.58 -7.51
C LEU A 52 -6.47 -16.03 -8.62
N HIS A 53 -6.65 -16.48 -9.87
CA HIS A 53 -5.80 -16.03 -10.97
C HIS A 53 -5.99 -14.55 -11.29
N GLU A 54 -7.22 -14.03 -11.21
CA GLU A 54 -7.49 -12.59 -11.33
C GLU A 54 -6.75 -11.82 -10.23
N ALA A 55 -6.86 -12.28 -8.97
CA ALA A 55 -6.19 -11.64 -7.85
C ALA A 55 -4.66 -11.61 -8.00
N VAL A 56 -4.07 -12.74 -8.43
CA VAL A 56 -2.63 -12.86 -8.66
C VAL A 56 -2.19 -11.95 -9.81
N ASN A 57 -2.94 -11.93 -10.91
CA ASN A 57 -2.63 -11.08 -12.06
C ASN A 57 -2.67 -9.59 -11.68
N ASP A 58 -3.68 -9.17 -10.92
CA ASP A 58 -3.78 -7.79 -10.42
C ASP A 58 -2.54 -7.41 -9.60
N ILE A 59 -2.12 -8.26 -8.65
CA ILE A 59 -0.94 -8.02 -7.81
C ILE A 59 0.33 -7.91 -8.65
N LEU A 60 0.56 -8.86 -9.54
CA LEU A 60 1.79 -8.91 -10.33
C LEU A 60 1.87 -7.76 -11.36
N SER A 61 0.73 -7.27 -11.83
CA SER A 61 0.61 -6.14 -12.75
C SER A 61 0.90 -4.78 -12.10
N LEU A 62 0.95 -4.70 -10.77
CA LEU A 62 1.24 -3.44 -10.08
C LEU A 62 2.59 -2.86 -10.49
N SER A 63 2.57 -1.58 -10.88
CA SER A 63 3.77 -0.80 -11.18
C SER A 63 4.17 0.10 -10.01
N ALA A 64 5.46 0.42 -9.93
CA ALA A 64 5.98 1.32 -8.92
C ALA A 64 5.37 2.73 -9.03
N ASP A 65 5.17 3.25 -10.25
CA ASP A 65 4.54 4.56 -10.49
C ASP A 65 3.14 4.64 -9.89
N GLN A 66 2.30 3.62 -10.12
CA GLN A 66 0.95 3.57 -9.56
C GLN A 66 0.96 3.56 -8.03
N ILE A 67 1.89 2.80 -7.43
CA ILE A 67 2.05 2.72 -5.97
C ILE A 67 2.46 4.08 -5.42
N VAL A 68 3.51 4.69 -5.96
CA VAL A 68 4.01 6.00 -5.52
C VAL A 68 2.93 7.06 -5.64
N ARG A 69 2.26 7.15 -6.80
CA ARG A 69 1.17 8.11 -7.04
C ARG A 69 0.05 7.96 -6.01
N PHE A 70 -0.30 6.73 -5.63
CA PHE A 70 -1.33 6.49 -4.62
C PHE A 70 -0.88 6.91 -3.23
N LEU A 71 0.31 6.46 -2.80
CA LEU A 71 0.83 6.75 -1.47
C LEU A 71 1.09 8.24 -1.27
N SER A 72 1.62 8.95 -2.26
CA SER A 72 1.79 10.41 -2.19
C SER A 72 0.45 11.13 -2.02
N LYS A 73 -0.60 10.69 -2.72
CA LYS A 73 -1.94 11.26 -2.54
C LYS A 73 -2.50 10.99 -1.15
N GLN A 74 -2.30 9.78 -0.61
CA GLN A 74 -2.71 9.45 0.76
C GLN A 74 -1.98 10.32 1.78
N ALA A 75 -0.66 10.48 1.67
CA ALA A 75 0.13 11.31 2.57
C ALA A 75 -0.31 12.78 2.57
N ILE A 76 -0.67 13.34 1.41
CA ILE A 76 -1.23 14.71 1.32
C ILE A 76 -2.56 14.81 2.06
N ILE A 77 -3.44 13.82 1.86
CA ILE A 77 -4.75 13.79 2.53
C ILE A 77 -4.56 13.65 4.04
N GLU A 78 -3.72 12.72 4.49
CA GLU A 78 -3.42 12.51 5.90
C GLU A 78 -2.84 13.78 6.54
N GLY A 79 -1.83 14.40 5.90
CA GLY A 79 -1.23 15.64 6.39
C GLY A 79 -2.18 16.83 6.43
N TYR A 80 -3.18 16.91 5.55
CA TYR A 80 -4.23 17.93 5.64
C TYR A 80 -5.11 17.79 6.89
N HIS A 81 -5.29 16.56 7.37
CA HIS A 81 -6.10 16.27 8.56
C HIS A 81 -5.28 16.32 9.86
N GLN A 82 -3.97 16.55 9.78
CA GLN A 82 -3.11 16.69 10.96
C GLN A 82 -3.08 18.13 11.45
N GLU A 83 -3.19 18.31 12.76
CA GLU A 83 -3.03 19.63 13.38
C GLU A 83 -1.55 20.01 13.46
N LEU A 84 -1.25 21.32 13.33
CA LEU A 84 0.13 21.84 13.46
C LEU A 84 0.78 21.50 14.81
N SER A 85 -0.04 21.26 15.84
CA SER A 85 0.36 20.82 17.18
C SER A 85 1.05 19.45 17.17
N GLU A 86 0.74 18.57 16.22
CA GLU A 86 1.41 17.26 16.09
C GLU A 86 2.87 17.38 15.60
N PHE A 87 3.25 18.55 15.06
CA PHE A 87 4.61 18.85 14.63
C PHE A 87 5.41 19.68 15.65
N SER A 88 4.80 20.10 16.78
CA SER A 88 5.48 20.94 17.76
C SER A 88 6.70 20.24 18.38
N ASP A 89 6.65 18.92 18.55
CA ASP A 89 7.76 18.14 19.10
C ASP A 89 8.91 17.95 18.10
N LEU A 90 8.62 18.04 16.80
CA LEU A 90 9.60 17.94 15.72
C LEU A 90 10.29 19.28 15.44
N ILE A 91 9.58 20.39 15.59
CA ILE A 91 10.06 21.75 15.27
C ILE A 91 10.53 22.50 16.52
N GLY A 92 10.01 22.16 17.71
CA GLY A 92 10.19 22.93 18.95
C GLY A 92 11.60 22.93 19.52
N GLY A 93 12.49 22.03 19.07
CA GLY A 93 13.84 21.91 19.60
C GLY A 93 13.86 21.42 21.06
N ARG A 94 14.75 20.48 21.38
CA ARG A 94 15.06 20.20 22.79
C ARG A 94 15.64 21.46 23.41
N ASN A 95 14.85 22.16 24.21
CA ASN A 95 15.37 23.03 25.25
C ASN A 95 15.80 22.13 26.42
N VAL A 96 17.01 21.57 26.33
CA VAL A 96 17.78 21.04 27.47
C VAL A 96 19.19 21.55 27.35
#